data_AF-A0A2D5HBL7-F1
#
_entry.id   AF-A0A2D5HBL7-F1
#
_cell.length_a   1.000
_cell.length_b   1.000
_cell.length_c   1.000
_cell.angle_alpha   90.00
_cell.angle_beta   90.00
_cell.angle_gamma   90.00
#
_symmetry.space_group_name_H-M   'P 1'
#
loop_
_entity.id
_entity.type
_entity.pdbx_description
1 polymer ?
#
loop_
_entity_poly.entity_id
_entity_poly.type
_entity_poly.pdbx_seq_one_letter_code
_entity_poly.pdbx_strand_id
1 'polypeptide(L)'
;MIWTAPRLNTRHNHGTGCTLSSAIATFLGQGMALEAAVEAGRTFVQLALRDAPGFGAGHGPMGHAVVRLDLAGELCLNQITLPARDLDESVAFYKALGLTQVVDSPKSGYARFEAPGGVTLSVSTGHGEVVGGGIYFECLDLDAVIAALTNAGMAIEPARDQSWGWREAWLADPAGNRLCLYSAGLSRRYPPWALPRQDDR
;
A
#
# COMPACT_ATOMS: atom_id res chain seq x y z
N MET A 1 -20.25 -23.94 -8.79
CA MET A 1 -18.99 -23.44 -8.20
C MET A 1 -19.10 -23.57 -6.67
N ILE A 2 -18.01 -23.89 -5.96
CA ILE A 2 -17.98 -23.95 -4.49
C ILE A 2 -16.88 -23.02 -4.01
N TRP A 3 -17.23 -22.01 -3.21
CA TRP A 3 -16.27 -21.10 -2.59
C TRP A 3 -15.78 -21.64 -1.24
N THR A 4 -14.48 -21.66 -1.03
CA THR A 4 -13.87 -22.11 0.23
C THR A 4 -12.83 -21.12 0.71
N ALA A 5 -12.68 -20.99 2.03
CA ALA A 5 -11.64 -20.19 2.66
C ALA A 5 -11.41 -20.64 4.12
N PRO A 6 -10.21 -20.46 4.68
CA PRO A 6 -9.97 -20.71 6.09
C PRO A 6 -10.89 -19.88 6.98
N ARG A 7 -11.37 -20.48 8.08
CA ARG A 7 -12.13 -19.73 9.09
C ARG A 7 -11.20 -18.79 9.85
N LEU A 8 -11.50 -17.50 9.85
CA LEU A 8 -10.79 -16.52 10.66
C LEU A 8 -11.32 -16.55 12.09
N ASN A 9 -10.44 -16.80 13.06
CA ASN A 9 -10.79 -16.77 14.48
C ASN A 9 -10.78 -15.32 14.98
N THR A 10 -11.93 -14.64 14.90
CA THR A 10 -12.11 -13.28 15.37
C THR A 10 -13.50 -13.09 15.99
N ARG A 11 -13.57 -12.29 17.05
CA ARG A 11 -14.84 -11.84 17.65
C ARG A 11 -15.46 -10.68 16.86
N HIS A 12 -14.68 -9.98 16.05
CA HIS A 12 -15.09 -8.78 15.33
C HIS A 12 -15.82 -9.13 14.03
N ASN A 13 -16.95 -9.82 14.15
CA ASN A 13 -17.70 -10.41 13.03
C ASN A 13 -19.12 -9.83 12.87
N HIS A 14 -19.41 -8.74 13.60
CA HIS A 14 -20.70 -8.08 13.53
C HIS A 14 -20.92 -7.49 12.13
N GLY A 15 -22.10 -7.74 11.56
CA GLY A 15 -22.46 -7.22 10.23
C GLY A 15 -21.87 -7.98 9.04
N THR A 16 -21.16 -9.10 9.23
CA THR A 16 -20.58 -9.92 8.13
C THR A 16 -21.55 -10.22 6.98
N GLY A 17 -22.79 -10.61 7.30
CA GLY A 17 -23.83 -10.86 6.30
C GLY A 17 -24.23 -9.60 5.54
N CYS A 18 -24.52 -8.51 6.25
CA CYS A 18 -24.89 -7.23 5.64
C CYS A 18 -23.76 -6.70 4.75
N THR A 19 -22.51 -6.74 5.24
CA THR A 19 -21.33 -6.33 4.48
C THR A 19 -21.17 -7.17 3.22
N LEU A 20 -21.31 -8.50 3.32
CA LEU A 20 -21.22 -9.37 2.15
C LEU A 20 -22.30 -9.03 1.12
N SER A 21 -23.57 -8.91 1.54
CA SER A 21 -24.66 -8.56 0.61
C SER A 21 -24.48 -7.19 -0.01
N SER A 22 -24.06 -6.19 0.76
CA SER A 22 -23.80 -4.84 0.26
C SER A 22 -22.64 -4.82 -0.73
N ALA A 23 -21.53 -5.50 -0.43
CA ALA A 23 -20.39 -5.59 -1.34
C ALA A 23 -20.78 -6.25 -2.68
N ILE A 24 -21.51 -7.37 -2.64
CA ILE A 24 -22.00 -8.03 -3.85
C ILE A 24 -22.91 -7.10 -4.67
N ALA A 25 -23.87 -6.44 -4.02
CA ALA A 25 -24.76 -5.48 -4.69
C ALA A 25 -23.98 -4.31 -5.32
N THR A 26 -22.96 -3.79 -4.63
CA THR A 26 -22.07 -2.74 -5.16
C THR A 26 -21.32 -3.21 -6.40
N PHE A 27 -20.69 -4.38 -6.37
CA PHE A 27 -19.94 -4.92 -7.52
C PHE A 27 -20.84 -5.26 -8.71
N LEU A 28 -22.05 -5.77 -8.46
CA LEU A 28 -23.08 -5.92 -9.50
C LEU A 28 -23.47 -4.58 -10.11
N GLY A 29 -23.65 -3.54 -9.28
CA GLY A 29 -23.93 -2.17 -9.74
C GLY A 29 -22.80 -1.56 -10.56
N GLN A 30 -21.56 -2.03 -10.38
CA GLN A 30 -20.41 -1.69 -11.22
C GLN A 30 -20.34 -2.51 -12.52
N GLY A 31 -21.32 -3.36 -12.80
CA GLY A 31 -21.40 -4.16 -14.02
C GLY A 31 -20.62 -5.48 -13.99
N MET A 32 -20.13 -5.92 -12.82
CA MET A 32 -19.45 -7.21 -12.71
C MET A 32 -20.43 -8.38 -12.92
N ALA A 33 -19.93 -9.48 -13.49
CA ALA A 33 -20.66 -10.74 -13.51
C ALA A 33 -20.91 -11.24 -12.07
N LEU A 34 -22.05 -11.91 -11.85
CA LEU A 34 -22.47 -12.35 -10.52
C LEU A 34 -21.40 -13.15 -9.77
N GLU A 35 -20.75 -14.10 -10.43
CA GLU A 35 -19.71 -14.92 -9.80
C GLU A 35 -18.51 -14.08 -9.36
N ALA A 36 -18.08 -13.12 -10.18
CA ALA A 36 -16.98 -12.20 -9.87
C ALA A 36 -17.36 -11.23 -8.73
N ALA A 37 -18.61 -10.75 -8.71
CA ALA A 37 -19.13 -9.90 -7.62
C ALA A 37 -19.17 -10.66 -6.28
N VAL A 38 -19.55 -11.94 -6.31
CA VAL A 38 -19.51 -12.83 -5.14
C VAL A 38 -18.08 -13.03 -4.66
N GLU A 39 -17.14 -13.31 -5.56
CA GLU A 39 -15.72 -13.46 -5.21
C GLU A 39 -15.16 -12.19 -4.56
N ALA A 40 -15.37 -11.03 -5.19
CA ALA A 40 -14.91 -9.74 -4.69
C ALA A 40 -15.53 -9.39 -3.33
N GLY A 41 -16.84 -9.62 -3.14
CA GLY A 41 -17.52 -9.40 -1.86
C GLY A 41 -16.99 -10.31 -0.74
N ARG A 42 -16.65 -11.56 -1.06
CA ARG A 42 -16.03 -12.48 -0.09
C ARG A 42 -14.63 -12.04 0.30
N THR A 43 -13.82 -11.65 -0.66
CA THR A 43 -12.48 -11.10 -0.43
C THR A 43 -12.56 -9.85 0.46
N PHE A 44 -13.51 -8.95 0.18
CA PHE A 44 -13.74 -7.75 1.00
C PHE A 44 -14.02 -8.10 2.47
N VAL A 45 -14.94 -9.03 2.73
CA VAL A 45 -15.28 -9.44 4.09
C VAL A 45 -14.11 -10.11 4.80
N GLN A 46 -13.32 -10.93 4.09
CA GLN A 46 -12.14 -11.58 4.68
C GLN A 46 -11.08 -10.57 5.11
N LEU A 47 -10.79 -9.57 4.28
CA LEU A 47 -9.87 -8.49 4.61
C LEU A 47 -10.42 -7.66 5.78
N ALA A 48 -11.70 -7.26 5.73
CA ALA A 48 -12.33 -6.49 6.81
C ALA A 48 -12.30 -7.22 8.15
N LEU A 49 -12.47 -8.54 8.16
CA LEU A 49 -12.37 -9.37 9.36
C LEU A 49 -10.95 -9.44 9.91
N ARG A 50 -9.95 -9.49 9.03
CA ARG A 50 -8.53 -9.55 9.38
C ARG A 50 -8.04 -8.22 9.95
N ASP A 51 -8.50 -7.12 9.39
CA ASP A 51 -8.06 -5.76 9.73
C ASP A 51 -9.00 -5.08 10.73
N ALA A 52 -9.77 -5.87 11.49
CA ALA A 52 -10.73 -5.36 12.45
C ALA A 52 -10.04 -4.49 13.53
N PRO A 53 -10.57 -3.30 13.85
CA PRO A 53 -9.89 -2.32 14.71
C PRO A 53 -9.88 -2.67 16.20
N GLY A 54 -10.40 -3.84 16.58
CA GLY A 54 -10.36 -4.30 17.97
C GLY A 54 -11.39 -3.66 18.92
N PHE A 55 -12.28 -2.79 18.43
CA PHE A 55 -13.22 -2.06 19.28
C PHE A 55 -14.29 -2.93 19.96
N GLY A 56 -14.66 -2.55 21.18
CA GLY A 56 -15.73 -3.16 21.98
C GLY A 56 -15.29 -4.42 22.75
N ALA A 57 -16.06 -4.76 23.79
CA ALA A 57 -15.82 -5.93 24.64
C ALA A 57 -16.54 -7.21 24.16
N GLY A 58 -17.38 -7.12 23.12
CA GLY A 58 -18.18 -8.23 22.57
C GLY A 58 -17.93 -8.45 21.08
N HIS A 59 -19.00 -8.70 20.32
CA HIS A 59 -18.92 -8.77 18.86
C HIS A 59 -18.68 -7.38 18.27
N GLY A 60 -17.42 -7.04 18.04
CA GLY A 60 -17.04 -5.74 17.53
C GLY A 60 -17.17 -5.59 16.01
N PRO A 61 -16.99 -4.36 15.49
CA PRO A 61 -17.07 -4.07 14.07
C PRO A 61 -15.87 -4.61 13.30
N MET A 62 -16.05 -4.85 12.00
CA MET A 62 -14.98 -5.17 11.06
C MET A 62 -14.23 -3.91 10.61
N GLY A 63 -13.04 -4.08 10.04
CA GLY A 63 -12.17 -3.04 9.50
C GLY A 63 -12.57 -2.54 8.12
N HIS A 64 -13.84 -2.20 7.90
CA HIS A 64 -14.32 -1.78 6.57
C HIS A 64 -13.51 -0.63 5.95
N ALA A 65 -13.11 0.34 6.77
CA ALA A 65 -12.49 1.58 6.31
C ALA A 65 -11.06 1.39 5.77
N VAL A 66 -10.43 0.25 6.04
CA VAL A 66 -9.03 -0.03 5.66
C VAL A 66 -8.92 -1.10 4.58
N VAL A 67 -10.04 -1.68 4.14
CA VAL A 67 -10.01 -2.71 3.08
C VAL A 67 -9.54 -2.09 1.78
N ARG A 68 -8.48 -2.67 1.25
CA ARG A 68 -7.97 -2.39 -0.10
C ARG A 68 -8.11 -3.64 -0.95
N LEU A 69 -8.98 -3.60 -1.95
CA LEU A 69 -9.14 -4.74 -2.87
C LEU A 69 -8.16 -4.70 -4.03
N ASP A 70 -7.86 -3.52 -4.59
CA ASP A 70 -7.09 -3.38 -5.84
C ASP A 70 -7.58 -4.27 -7.00
N LEU A 71 -8.85 -4.72 -6.92
CA LEU A 71 -9.53 -5.55 -7.89
C LEU A 71 -10.53 -4.71 -8.69
N ALA A 72 -10.08 -3.56 -9.21
CA ALA A 72 -10.92 -2.83 -10.15
C ALA A 72 -11.14 -3.67 -11.42
N GLY A 73 -12.19 -3.35 -12.19
CA GLY A 73 -12.37 -3.92 -13.54
C GLY A 73 -11.26 -3.52 -14.53
N GLU A 74 -10.32 -2.69 -14.10
CA GLU A 74 -9.20 -2.13 -14.87
C GLU A 74 -7.87 -2.34 -14.13
N LEU A 75 -6.75 -2.18 -14.85
CA LEU A 75 -5.41 -2.35 -14.27
C LEU A 75 -5.16 -1.35 -13.14
N CYS A 76 -4.73 -1.85 -11.97
CA CYS A 76 -4.38 -1.06 -10.80
C CYS A 76 -2.90 -1.27 -10.43
N LEU A 77 -2.11 -0.20 -10.34
CA LEU A 77 -0.78 -0.27 -9.78
C LEU A 77 -0.86 -0.39 -8.25
N ASN A 78 -0.37 -1.50 -7.70
CA ASN A 78 -0.45 -1.76 -6.26
C ASN A 78 0.82 -2.31 -5.62
N GLN A 79 1.75 -2.85 -6.42
CA GLN A 79 2.95 -3.52 -5.95
C GLN A 79 4.14 -3.16 -6.84
N ILE A 80 5.29 -2.94 -6.21
CA ILE A 80 6.60 -2.94 -6.88
C ILE A 80 7.54 -3.95 -6.20
N THR A 81 8.45 -4.56 -6.97
CA THR A 81 9.54 -5.38 -6.42
C THR A 81 10.86 -4.76 -6.83
N LEU A 82 11.72 -4.50 -5.84
CA LEU A 82 13.03 -3.89 -6.02
C LEU A 82 14.15 -4.94 -5.90
N PRO A 83 15.25 -4.79 -6.64
CA PRO A 83 16.44 -5.62 -6.44
C PRO A 83 17.06 -5.33 -5.07
N ALA A 84 17.44 -6.38 -4.35
CA ALA A 84 18.26 -6.30 -3.14
C ALA A 84 19.64 -6.94 -3.37
N ARG A 85 20.68 -6.34 -2.80
CA ARG A 85 22.03 -6.92 -2.74
C ARG A 85 22.18 -7.86 -1.55
N ASP A 86 21.69 -7.40 -0.40
CA ASP A 86 21.62 -8.14 0.85
C ASP A 86 20.21 -8.00 1.41
N LEU A 87 19.57 -9.13 1.72
CA LEU A 87 18.17 -9.13 2.16
C LEU A 87 18.02 -8.57 3.57
N ASP A 88 18.95 -8.86 4.48
CA ASP A 88 18.86 -8.46 5.87
C ASP A 88 19.06 -6.95 6.01
N GLU A 89 20.01 -6.39 5.25
CA GLU A 89 20.21 -4.94 5.16
C GLU A 89 18.96 -4.23 4.60
N SER A 90 18.37 -4.77 3.52
CA SER A 90 17.12 -4.23 2.96
C SER A 90 15.96 -4.32 3.97
N VAL A 91 15.81 -5.44 4.68
CA VAL A 91 14.76 -5.61 5.70
C VAL A 91 14.92 -4.61 6.83
N ALA A 92 16.14 -4.41 7.33
CA ALA A 92 16.43 -3.42 8.36
C ALA A 92 16.11 -2.00 7.85
N PHE A 93 16.52 -1.66 6.63
CA PHE A 93 16.27 -0.36 6.01
C PHE A 93 14.78 -0.04 5.88
N TYR A 94 13.99 -0.94 5.27
CA TYR A 94 12.57 -0.68 5.04
C TYR A 94 11.74 -0.66 6.33
N LYS A 95 12.15 -1.42 7.37
CA LYS A 95 11.57 -1.29 8.71
C LYS A 95 11.91 0.07 9.35
N ALA A 96 13.16 0.52 9.24
CA ALA A 96 13.57 1.83 9.75
C ALA A 96 12.87 2.99 9.01
N LEU A 97 12.58 2.82 7.72
CA LEU A 97 11.78 3.75 6.92
C LEU A 97 10.31 3.82 7.38
N GLY A 98 9.85 2.87 8.20
CA GLY A 98 8.51 2.85 8.78
C GLY A 98 7.53 1.89 8.08
N LEU A 99 8.00 1.00 7.21
CA LEU A 99 7.15 0.00 6.56
C LEU A 99 7.05 -1.27 7.43
N THR A 100 5.88 -1.91 7.41
CA THR A 100 5.64 -3.15 8.16
C THR A 100 6.00 -4.36 7.29
N GLN A 101 6.91 -5.23 7.74
CA GLN A 101 7.20 -6.47 7.02
C GLN A 101 6.02 -7.46 7.17
N VAL A 102 5.42 -7.83 6.05
CA VAL A 102 4.24 -8.73 5.99
C VAL A 102 4.56 -10.09 5.36
N VAL A 103 5.67 -10.22 4.64
CA VAL A 103 6.21 -11.51 4.18
C VAL A 103 7.70 -11.59 4.49
N ASP A 104 8.11 -12.70 5.08
CA ASP A 104 9.49 -13.05 5.37
C ASP A 104 9.82 -14.41 4.73
N SER A 105 10.64 -14.39 3.67
CA SER A 105 11.03 -15.61 2.93
C SER A 105 12.52 -15.57 2.57
N PRO A 106 13.41 -15.65 3.57
CA PRO A 106 14.85 -15.50 3.36
C PRO A 106 15.44 -16.63 2.50
N LYS A 107 14.85 -17.83 2.54
CA LYS A 107 15.28 -18.97 1.70
C LYS A 107 15.14 -18.70 0.19
N SER A 108 14.14 -17.90 -0.20
CA SER A 108 13.97 -17.48 -1.59
C SER A 108 14.56 -16.09 -1.86
N GLY A 109 15.22 -15.50 -0.85
CA GLY A 109 15.77 -14.16 -0.97
C GLY A 109 14.72 -13.05 -1.08
N TYR A 110 13.52 -13.23 -0.53
CA TYR A 110 12.37 -12.35 -0.75
C TYR A 110 11.77 -11.82 0.56
N ALA A 111 11.43 -10.52 0.57
CA ALA A 111 10.62 -9.92 1.63
C ALA A 111 9.56 -8.97 1.04
N ARG A 112 8.41 -8.86 1.69
CA ARG A 112 7.35 -7.90 1.36
C ARG A 112 7.03 -7.03 2.56
N PHE A 113 6.81 -5.76 2.28
CA PHE A 113 6.43 -4.74 3.23
C PHE A 113 5.13 -4.07 2.81
N GLU A 114 4.43 -3.52 3.78
CA GLU A 114 3.26 -2.69 3.62
C GLU A 114 3.54 -1.29 4.18
N ALA A 115 3.27 -0.27 3.36
CA ALA A 115 3.36 1.13 3.76
C ALA A 115 2.06 1.57 4.47
N PRO A 116 2.12 2.64 5.29
CA PRO A 116 0.91 3.28 5.81
C PRO A 116 -0.05 3.61 4.66
N GLY A 117 -1.25 3.02 4.68
CA GLY A 117 -2.23 3.11 3.59
C GLY A 117 -2.38 1.86 2.72
N GLY A 118 -1.66 0.78 3.01
CA GLY A 118 -1.91 -0.55 2.43
C GLY A 118 -1.26 -0.79 1.06
N VAL A 119 -0.34 0.08 0.63
CA VAL A 119 0.48 -0.16 -0.58
C VAL A 119 1.65 -1.06 -0.23
N THR A 120 1.89 -2.06 -1.07
CA THR A 120 2.92 -3.05 -0.80
C THR A 120 4.16 -2.82 -1.67
N LEU A 121 5.33 -3.03 -1.07
CA LEU A 121 6.63 -2.98 -1.71
C LEU A 121 7.38 -4.25 -1.35
N SER A 122 8.06 -4.85 -2.31
CA SER A 122 8.85 -6.07 -2.09
C SER A 122 10.30 -5.81 -2.45
N VAL A 123 11.18 -6.59 -1.86
CA VAL A 123 12.59 -6.67 -2.23
C VAL A 123 12.95 -8.11 -2.51
N SER A 124 13.85 -8.34 -3.46
CA SER A 124 14.33 -9.68 -3.76
C SER A 124 15.79 -9.70 -4.19
N THR A 125 16.56 -10.63 -3.63
CA THR A 125 17.90 -10.95 -4.14
C THR A 125 17.82 -11.78 -5.42
N GLY A 126 18.81 -11.68 -6.29
CA GLY A 126 18.92 -12.52 -7.50
C GLY A 126 18.08 -12.06 -8.71
N HIS A 127 17.40 -10.92 -8.62
CA HIS A 127 16.65 -10.32 -9.72
C HIS A 127 17.26 -8.99 -10.15
N GLY A 128 17.94 -8.96 -11.31
CA GLY A 128 18.27 -7.75 -12.08
C GLY A 128 19.18 -6.69 -11.43
N GLU A 129 19.66 -5.76 -12.23
CA GLU A 129 20.31 -4.53 -11.74
C GLU A 129 19.25 -3.49 -11.33
N VAL A 130 19.65 -2.50 -10.53
CA VAL A 130 18.82 -1.33 -10.20
C VAL A 130 18.37 -0.67 -11.51
N VAL A 131 17.09 -0.79 -11.82
CA VAL A 131 16.50 -0.15 -13.01
C VAL A 131 16.29 1.33 -12.68
N GLY A 132 16.65 2.22 -13.60
CA GLY A 132 16.45 3.67 -13.44
C GLY A 132 14.99 4.02 -13.12
N GLY A 133 14.77 4.77 -12.04
CA GLY A 133 13.44 5.20 -11.60
C GLY A 133 13.43 5.59 -10.12
N GLY A 134 12.47 6.43 -9.70
CA GLY A 134 12.28 6.82 -8.31
C GLY A 134 11.05 6.18 -7.69
N ILE A 135 11.13 5.75 -6.43
CA ILE A 135 9.99 5.24 -5.65
C ILE A 135 9.50 6.33 -4.70
N TYR A 136 8.23 6.72 -4.83
CA TYR A 136 7.71 7.93 -4.20
C TYR A 136 6.85 7.62 -2.97
N PHE A 137 7.20 8.23 -1.84
CA PHE A 137 6.47 8.18 -0.58
C PHE A 137 5.98 9.58 -0.23
N GLU A 138 4.67 9.79 -0.24
CA GLU A 138 4.09 11.07 0.17
C GLU A 138 3.86 11.08 1.67
N CYS A 139 4.19 12.20 2.31
CA CYS A 139 3.91 12.45 3.72
C CYS A 139 3.39 13.86 3.91
N LEU A 140 2.68 14.08 5.03
CA LEU A 140 2.08 15.39 5.32
C LEU A 140 3.16 16.43 5.67
N ASP A 141 4.06 16.07 6.58
CA ASP A 141 5.16 16.93 7.06
C ASP A 141 6.50 16.29 6.70
N LEU A 142 7.07 16.73 5.57
CA LEU A 142 8.31 16.17 5.05
C LEU A 142 9.51 16.50 5.92
N ASP A 143 9.59 17.71 6.48
CA ASP A 143 10.75 18.12 7.27
C ASP A 143 10.80 17.35 8.59
N ALA A 144 9.65 17.11 9.23
CA ALA A 144 9.56 16.25 10.41
C ALA A 144 9.97 14.79 10.12
N VAL A 145 9.52 14.24 8.99
CA VAL A 145 9.90 12.88 8.56
C VAL A 145 11.40 12.78 8.31
N ILE A 146 12.00 13.74 7.59
CA ILE A 146 13.45 13.78 7.34
C ILE A 146 14.22 13.86 8.66
N ALA A 147 13.80 14.73 9.58
CA ALA A 147 14.45 14.85 10.88
C ALA A 147 14.42 13.53 11.66
N ALA A 148 13.27 12.84 11.69
CA ALA A 148 13.11 11.57 12.37
C ALA A 148 14.00 10.46 11.76
N LEU A 149 14.01 10.33 10.43
CA LEU A 149 14.80 9.31 9.74
C LEU A 149 16.31 9.61 9.80
N THR A 150 16.71 10.88 9.74
CA THR A 150 18.11 11.30 9.94
C THR A 150 18.57 10.97 11.35
N ASN A 151 17.73 11.20 12.38
CA ASN A 151 18.02 10.82 13.76
C ASN A 151 18.10 9.29 13.94
N ALA A 152 17.40 8.52 13.11
CA ALA A 152 17.51 7.06 13.03
C ALA A 152 18.74 6.58 12.23
N GLY A 153 19.59 7.50 11.75
CA GLY A 153 20.85 7.18 11.07
C GLY A 153 20.74 7.02 9.55
N MET A 154 19.60 7.36 8.94
CA MET A 154 19.43 7.28 7.48
C MET A 154 20.06 8.50 6.79
N ALA A 155 20.82 8.25 5.71
CA ALA A 155 21.38 9.30 4.88
C ALA A 155 20.33 9.81 3.88
N ILE A 156 19.90 11.06 4.06
CA ILE A 156 18.85 11.69 3.24
C ILE A 156 19.40 13.01 2.67
N GLU A 157 19.20 13.23 1.38
CA GLU A 157 19.53 14.50 0.73
C GLU A 157 18.64 15.64 1.27
N PRO A 158 19.15 16.88 1.37
CA PRO A 158 18.34 18.01 1.84
C PRO A 158 17.08 18.22 1.00
N ALA A 159 15.95 18.49 1.67
CA ALA A 159 14.69 18.78 0.99
C ALA A 159 14.78 20.05 0.13
N ARG A 160 14.12 20.03 -1.02
CA ARG A 160 14.06 21.15 -1.96
C ARG A 160 12.63 21.39 -2.40
N ASP A 161 12.27 22.67 -2.47
CA ASP A 161 11.04 23.10 -3.11
C ASP A 161 11.25 23.15 -4.63
N GLN A 162 10.34 22.52 -5.35
CA GLN A 162 10.41 22.38 -6.80
C GLN A 162 9.45 23.33 -7.49
N SER A 163 9.78 23.72 -8.71
CA SER A 163 8.94 24.63 -9.52
C SER A 163 7.55 24.07 -9.82
N TRP A 164 7.37 22.75 -9.73
CA TRP A 164 6.09 22.07 -9.86
C TRP A 164 5.30 21.93 -8.54
N GLY A 165 5.68 22.68 -7.50
CA GLY A 165 4.93 22.79 -6.25
C GLY A 165 5.06 21.59 -5.33
N TRP A 166 6.10 20.77 -5.50
CA TRP A 166 6.44 19.68 -4.59
C TRP A 166 7.59 20.10 -3.71
N ARG A 167 7.56 19.68 -2.45
CA ARG A 167 8.75 19.63 -1.61
C ARG A 167 9.23 18.20 -1.59
N GLU A 168 10.49 17.94 -1.95
CA GLU A 168 11.01 16.58 -2.07
C GLU A 168 12.43 16.43 -1.49
N ALA A 169 12.72 15.24 -0.98
CA ALA A 169 14.04 14.80 -0.55
C ALA A 169 14.29 13.38 -1.05
N TRP A 170 15.55 13.10 -1.37
CA TRP A 170 15.94 11.84 -1.98
C TRP A 170 16.85 11.04 -1.05
N LEU A 171 16.75 9.71 -1.12
CA LEU A 171 17.64 8.77 -0.47
C LEU A 171 17.84 7.53 -1.35
N ALA A 172 18.87 6.75 -1.02
CA ALA A 172 19.10 5.46 -1.64
C ALA A 172 18.93 4.35 -0.59
N ASP A 173 18.34 3.23 -0.99
CA ASP A 173 18.36 2.01 -0.19
C ASP A 173 19.76 1.33 -0.27
N PRO A 174 20.02 0.24 0.49
CA PRO A 174 21.32 -0.45 0.46
C PRO A 174 21.73 -1.01 -0.91
N ALA A 175 20.76 -1.28 -1.79
CA ALA A 175 21.03 -1.76 -3.14
C ALA A 175 21.28 -0.61 -4.15
N GLY A 176 20.98 0.63 -3.77
CA GLY A 176 21.09 1.83 -4.60
C GLY A 176 19.80 2.25 -5.29
N ASN A 177 18.65 1.63 -4.95
CA ASN A 177 17.35 2.04 -5.45
C ASN A 177 17.03 3.46 -4.95
N ARG A 178 16.56 4.34 -5.83
CA ARG A 178 16.26 5.75 -5.49
C ARG A 178 14.85 5.87 -4.92
N LEU A 179 14.74 6.40 -3.72
CA LEU A 179 13.49 6.72 -3.06
C LEU A 179 13.34 8.25 -2.98
N CYS A 180 12.12 8.74 -3.16
CA CYS A 180 11.73 10.13 -3.02
C CYS A 180 10.69 10.25 -1.90
N LEU A 181 11.04 10.99 -0.85
CA LEU A 181 10.12 11.43 0.18
C LEU A 181 9.60 12.81 -0.22
N TYR A 182 8.29 12.99 -0.30
CA TYR A 182 7.75 14.26 -0.78
C TYR A 182 6.45 14.67 -0.08
N SER A 183 6.12 15.95 -0.21
CA SER A 183 4.82 16.54 0.10
C SER A 183 4.40 17.41 -1.08
N ALA A 184 3.24 17.12 -1.67
CA ALA A 184 2.76 17.78 -2.88
C ALA A 184 1.31 18.25 -2.79
N GLY A 185 0.50 17.69 -1.88
CA GLY A 185 -0.89 18.09 -1.70
C GLY A 185 -1.69 17.97 -3.00
N LEU A 186 -2.44 19.02 -3.35
CA LEU A 186 -3.23 19.02 -4.60
C LEU A 186 -2.35 18.94 -5.85
N SER A 187 -1.14 19.53 -5.82
CA SER A 187 -0.21 19.58 -6.96
C SER A 187 0.25 18.21 -7.42
N ARG A 188 0.10 17.16 -6.59
CA ARG A 188 0.38 15.78 -7.00
C ARG A 188 -0.52 15.32 -8.14
N ARG A 189 -1.82 15.62 -8.07
CA ARG A 189 -2.84 15.13 -9.02
C ARG A 189 -3.47 16.22 -9.86
N TYR A 190 -3.45 17.46 -9.37
CA TYR A 190 -4.13 18.61 -9.96
C TYR A 190 -3.19 19.83 -10.04
N PRO A 191 -2.00 19.72 -10.66
CA PRO A 191 -1.18 20.90 -10.90
C PRO A 191 -1.84 21.86 -11.91
N PRO A 192 -1.43 23.15 -11.96
CA PRO A 192 -1.98 24.13 -12.91
C PRO A 192 -1.88 23.76 -14.40
N TRP A 193 -0.95 22.87 -14.76
CA TRP A 193 -0.78 22.33 -16.13
C TRP A 193 -1.39 20.94 -16.31
N ALA A 194 -2.27 20.49 -15.40
CA ALA A 194 -2.96 19.22 -15.54
C ALA A 194 -3.75 19.18 -16.85
N LEU A 195 -3.69 18.05 -17.55
CA LEU A 195 -4.51 17.84 -18.74
C LEU A 195 -5.99 17.82 -18.36
N PRO A 196 -6.90 18.35 -19.21
CA PRO A 196 -8.33 18.21 -19.01
C PRO A 196 -8.71 16.74 -18.86
N ARG A 197 -9.60 16.42 -17.91
CA ARG A 197 -10.13 15.05 -17.78
C ARG A 197 -11.03 14.75 -18.98
N GLN A 198 -10.97 13.53 -19.50
CA GLN A 198 -11.65 13.17 -20.75
C GLN A 198 -13.18 12.99 -20.63
N ASP A 199 -13.78 13.19 -19.45
CA ASP A 199 -15.18 12.80 -19.16
C ASP A 199 -16.14 13.94 -18.79
N ASP A 200 -15.86 15.19 -19.17
CA ASP A 200 -16.86 16.29 -19.07
C ASP A 200 -17.81 16.30 -20.31
N ARG A 201 -18.35 15.14 -20.71
CA ARG A 201 -19.38 15.04 -21.75
C ARG A 201 -20.53 14.11 -21.35
#